data_AF-A0A0N5B5D5-F1
#
_entry.id   AF-A0A0N5B5D5-F1
#
_cell.length_a   1.000
_cell.length_b   1.000
_cell.length_c   1.000
_cell.angle_alpha   90.00
_cell.angle_beta   90.00
_cell.angle_gamma   90.00
#
_symmetry.space_group_name_H-M   'P 1'
#
loop_
_entity.id
_entity.type
_entity.pdbx_description
1 polymer ?
#
loop_
_entity_poly.entity_id
_entity_poly.type
_entity_poly.pdbx_seq_one_letter_code
_entity_poly.pdbx_strand_id
1 'polypeptide(L)'
;MDPNHSIMDFSIEEEYFEVKDDTAVLPDDIMVIIFKELSLEDIKVVKQVSKRFYGIVHENYHKLERRKVHELSIEYDETDSYPFHINVTFRLIINLNSGGALISDYKRQGSFENSRELSSFLNTVDLRNIGNLDLPFADNIDIFGILNGSFQEGTNIGHMSILKLAEKDFTSFLNFIGKLSSIKGFNIAHLCSSSTEAKDFLSLLSLPSFGSIEFLGVVECPETKILSADFVTKLLEKNSSMKSLNFGSMNIELLESIFKEHFKVEQPCNMENECDYNQITVNLFYGGDIEYLCDIFRNCLNELENVEEAINSQNLRNYVEFGSNVDCKNCLEKAHKIMRIIRLWNHLYYFDESDH
;
A
#
# COMPACT_ATOMS: atom_id res chain seq x y z
N MET A 1 -21.64 -71.51 31.02
CA MET A 1 -21.31 -71.62 29.59
C MET A 1 -20.30 -70.53 29.32
N ASP A 2 -19.03 -70.90 29.30
CA ASP A 2 -17.92 -70.03 28.89
C ASP A 2 -17.90 -69.91 27.36
N PRO A 3 -17.81 -68.69 26.79
CA PRO A 3 -17.38 -68.52 25.42
C PRO A 3 -15.88 -68.19 25.40
N ASN A 4 -15.13 -69.14 24.88
CA ASN A 4 -13.69 -69.08 24.64
C ASN A 4 -13.26 -67.83 23.86
N HIS A 5 -12.23 -67.18 24.41
CA HIS A 5 -11.33 -66.27 23.71
C HIS A 5 -10.57 -67.02 22.62
N SER A 6 -10.79 -66.66 21.35
CA SER A 6 -9.94 -67.03 20.22
C SER A 6 -9.20 -65.78 19.75
N ILE A 7 -7.98 -65.60 20.25
CA ILE A 7 -7.02 -64.60 19.76
C ILE A 7 -6.42 -65.18 18.47
N MET A 8 -6.76 -64.58 17.32
CA MET A 8 -6.07 -64.81 16.05
C MET A 8 -4.89 -63.84 15.96
N ASP A 9 -3.68 -64.35 16.14
CA ASP A 9 -2.45 -63.65 15.76
C ASP A 9 -2.34 -63.62 14.24
N PHE A 10 -2.51 -62.42 13.66
CA PHE A 10 -2.10 -62.14 12.28
C PHE A 10 -0.66 -61.63 12.32
N SER A 11 0.32 -62.52 12.19
CA SER A 11 1.70 -62.16 11.82
C SER A 11 1.74 -61.86 10.31
N ILE A 12 1.37 -60.63 9.94
CA ILE A 12 1.73 -60.10 8.62
C ILE A 12 3.21 -59.73 8.74
N GLU A 13 4.09 -60.60 8.25
CA GLU A 13 5.44 -60.21 7.86
C GLU A 13 5.25 -59.20 6.71
N GLU A 14 5.23 -57.91 7.06
CA GLU A 14 5.41 -56.84 6.10
C GLU A 14 6.82 -56.99 5.52
N GLU A 15 6.93 -57.73 4.43
CA GLU A 15 8.06 -57.61 3.51
C GLU A 15 8.10 -56.14 3.08
N TYR A 16 8.95 -55.38 3.79
CA TYR A 16 9.39 -54.06 3.40
C TYR A 16 10.11 -54.20 2.07
N PHE A 17 9.36 -54.12 0.96
CA PHE A 17 9.95 -53.86 -0.34
C PHE A 17 10.55 -52.45 -0.26
N GLU A 18 11.85 -52.37 0.00
CA GLU A 18 12.65 -51.21 -0.40
C GLU A 18 12.56 -51.11 -1.93
N VAL A 19 11.48 -50.48 -2.40
CA VAL A 19 11.40 -50.03 -3.79
C VAL A 19 12.53 -49.02 -3.94
N LYS A 20 13.59 -49.43 -4.63
CA LYS A 20 14.66 -48.53 -5.06
C LYS A 20 14.00 -47.34 -5.74
N ASP A 21 14.21 -46.16 -5.15
CA ASP A 21 13.65 -44.91 -5.65
C ASP A 21 14.38 -44.52 -6.95
N ASP A 22 13.97 -45.14 -8.06
CA ASP A 22 14.45 -44.83 -9.40
C ASP A 22 14.02 -43.41 -9.86
N THR A 23 13.31 -42.62 -9.03
CA THR A 23 13.12 -41.20 -9.30
C THR A 23 14.42 -40.39 -9.24
N ALA A 24 15.50 -40.96 -8.67
CA ALA A 24 16.85 -40.38 -8.61
C ALA A 24 17.50 -40.06 -9.99
N VAL A 25 16.83 -40.37 -11.10
CA VAL A 25 17.35 -40.15 -12.46
C VAL A 25 17.49 -38.67 -12.83
N LEU A 26 16.69 -37.77 -12.25
CA LEU A 26 16.76 -36.33 -12.55
C LEU A 26 17.30 -35.54 -11.34
N PRO A 27 18.28 -34.64 -11.53
CA PRO A 27 18.73 -33.72 -10.49
C PRO A 27 17.61 -32.78 -10.01
N ASP A 28 17.63 -32.39 -8.74
CA ASP A 28 16.60 -31.54 -8.14
C ASP A 28 16.44 -30.19 -8.85
N ASP A 29 17.53 -29.59 -9.34
CA ASP A 29 17.48 -28.35 -10.13
C ASP A 29 16.66 -28.49 -11.42
N ILE A 30 16.73 -29.66 -12.07
CA ILE A 30 15.94 -29.96 -13.26
C ILE A 30 14.47 -30.15 -12.88
N MET A 31 14.20 -30.79 -11.74
CA MET A 31 12.84 -30.93 -11.22
C MET A 31 12.21 -29.58 -10.90
N VAL A 32 12.96 -28.63 -10.34
CA VAL A 32 12.48 -27.26 -10.11
C VAL A 32 12.11 -26.58 -11.43
N ILE A 33 12.91 -26.74 -12.48
CA ILE A 33 12.59 -26.21 -13.81
C ILE A 33 11.29 -26.82 -14.34
N ILE A 34 11.11 -28.14 -14.20
CA ILE A 34 9.87 -28.82 -14.60
C ILE A 34 8.68 -28.30 -13.78
N PHE A 35 8.84 -28.16 -12.46
CA PHE A 35 7.78 -27.71 -11.56
C PHE A 35 7.39 -26.24 -11.80
N LYS A 36 8.29 -25.40 -12.32
CA LYS A 36 7.94 -24.01 -12.70
C LYS A 36 6.89 -23.91 -13.79
N GLU A 37 6.80 -24.93 -14.65
CA GLU A 37 5.81 -24.99 -15.74
C GLU A 37 4.45 -25.52 -15.27
N LEU A 38 4.35 -25.96 -14.00
CA LEU A 38 3.12 -26.52 -13.44
C LEU A 38 2.24 -25.43 -12.83
N SER A 39 0.92 -25.63 -12.96
CA SER A 39 -0.06 -24.79 -12.27
C SER A 39 0.04 -24.99 -10.75
N LEU A 40 -0.49 -24.03 -9.99
CA LEU A 40 -0.56 -24.15 -8.54
C LEU A 40 -1.32 -25.41 -8.07
N GLU A 41 -2.37 -25.80 -8.79
CA GLU A 41 -3.15 -27.01 -8.53
C GLU A 41 -2.30 -28.27 -8.71
N ASP A 42 -1.52 -28.33 -9.79
CA ASP A 42 -0.61 -29.44 -10.07
C ASP A 42 0.52 -29.49 -9.03
N ILE A 43 1.04 -28.33 -8.61
CA ILE A 43 2.04 -28.27 -7.53
C ILE A 43 1.52 -28.89 -6.23
N LYS A 44 0.23 -28.74 -5.91
CA LYS A 44 -0.37 -29.40 -4.72
C LYS A 44 -0.36 -30.91 -4.88
N VAL A 45 -0.65 -31.42 -6.08
CA VAL A 45 -0.60 -32.86 -6.38
C VAL A 45 0.84 -33.38 -6.30
N VAL A 46 1.80 -32.68 -6.91
CA VAL A 46 3.23 -33.03 -6.89
C VAL A 46 3.76 -33.18 -5.46
N LYS A 47 3.38 -32.28 -4.55
CA LYS A 47 3.74 -32.39 -3.11
C LYS A 47 3.30 -33.69 -2.46
N GLN A 48 2.24 -34.32 -2.96
CA GLN A 48 1.67 -35.56 -2.40
C GLN A 48 2.26 -36.83 -3.03
N VAL A 49 3.01 -36.70 -4.13
CA VAL A 49 3.58 -37.86 -4.85
C VAL A 49 4.68 -38.54 -4.05
N SER A 50 5.62 -37.77 -3.50
CA SER A 50 6.74 -38.31 -2.72
C SER A 50 7.32 -37.31 -1.72
N LYS A 51 8.01 -37.82 -0.69
CA LYS A 51 8.76 -36.98 0.27
C LYS A 51 9.81 -36.12 -0.40
N ARG A 52 10.47 -36.64 -1.44
CA ARG A 52 11.47 -35.89 -2.22
C ARG A 52 10.83 -34.72 -2.96
N PHE A 53 9.71 -34.94 -3.64
CA PHE A 53 9.02 -33.86 -4.37
C PHE A 53 8.50 -32.80 -3.42
N TYR A 54 7.97 -33.22 -2.26
CA TYR A 54 7.63 -32.30 -1.19
C TYR A 54 8.83 -31.43 -0.79
N GLY A 55 9.99 -32.03 -0.53
CA GLY A 55 11.23 -31.32 -0.19
C GLY A 55 11.65 -30.31 -1.26
N ILE A 56 11.71 -30.74 -2.52
CA ILE A 56 12.08 -29.87 -3.67
C ILE A 56 11.13 -28.68 -3.77
N VAL A 57 9.81 -28.93 -3.73
CA VAL A 57 8.80 -27.87 -3.81
C VAL A 57 8.89 -26.94 -2.60
N HIS A 58 9.12 -27.46 -1.40
CA HIS A 58 9.20 -26.67 -0.18
C HIS A 58 10.42 -25.74 -0.20
N GLU A 59 11.60 -26.25 -0.57
CA GLU A 59 12.84 -25.47 -0.62
C GLU A 59 12.86 -24.44 -1.76
N ASN A 60 12.17 -24.73 -2.86
CA ASN A 60 12.16 -23.87 -4.05
C ASN A 60 10.84 -23.13 -4.26
N TYR A 61 9.97 -23.08 -3.25
CA TYR A 61 8.63 -22.51 -3.39
C TYR A 61 8.63 -21.06 -3.91
N HIS A 62 9.64 -20.27 -3.56
CA HIS A 62 9.85 -18.90 -4.04
C HIS A 62 10.11 -18.78 -5.56
N LYS A 63 10.51 -19.87 -6.21
CA LYS A 63 10.77 -19.95 -7.66
C LYS A 63 9.57 -20.47 -8.46
N LEU A 64 8.55 -21.01 -7.80
CA LEU A 64 7.38 -21.64 -8.43
C LEU A 64 6.23 -20.65 -8.57
N GLU A 65 5.17 -21.05 -9.28
CA GLU A 65 3.95 -20.26 -9.32
C GLU A 65 3.32 -20.18 -7.92
N ARG A 66 3.08 -18.95 -7.45
CA ARG A 66 2.51 -18.64 -6.14
C ARG A 66 1.17 -17.93 -6.31
N ARG A 67 0.31 -18.02 -5.29
CA ARG A 67 -0.96 -17.30 -5.28
C ARG A 67 -0.70 -15.79 -5.25
N LYS A 68 -1.27 -15.07 -6.21
CA LYS A 68 -1.21 -13.62 -6.30
C LYS A 68 -2.10 -13.00 -5.24
N VAL A 69 -1.50 -12.20 -4.37
CA VAL A 69 -2.21 -11.44 -3.34
C VAL A 69 -2.78 -10.19 -3.97
N HIS A 70 -4.07 -9.96 -3.75
CA HIS A 70 -4.71 -8.71 -4.15
C HIS A 70 -4.71 -7.70 -3.01
N GLU A 71 -5.00 -8.12 -1.77
CA GLU A 71 -4.97 -7.24 -0.61
C GLU A 71 -4.23 -7.93 0.53
N LEU A 72 -3.44 -7.17 1.27
CA LEU A 72 -2.73 -7.62 2.45
C LEU A 72 -2.93 -6.58 3.54
N SER A 73 -3.56 -6.98 4.64
CA SER A 73 -3.61 -6.20 5.87
C SER A 73 -2.87 -6.96 6.96
N ILE A 74 -2.04 -6.24 7.71
CA ILE A 74 -1.33 -6.75 8.88
C ILE A 74 -1.78 -5.93 10.08
N GLU A 75 -2.13 -6.61 11.16
CA GLU A 75 -2.44 -6.03 12.46
C GLU A 75 -1.45 -6.57 13.49
N TYR A 76 -1.13 -5.76 14.50
CA TYR A 76 -0.22 -6.13 15.57
C TYR A 76 -0.83 -5.85 16.95
N ASP A 77 -0.96 -6.88 17.79
CA ASP A 77 -1.40 -6.79 19.18
C ASP A 77 -0.36 -7.42 20.11
N GLU A 78 0.42 -6.59 20.80
CA GLU A 78 1.45 -7.05 21.74
C GLU A 78 0.91 -7.89 22.91
N THR A 79 -0.39 -7.78 23.19
CA THR A 79 -1.01 -8.50 24.31
C THR A 79 -1.46 -9.91 23.94
N ASP A 80 -1.51 -10.24 22.64
CA ASP A 80 -1.86 -11.58 22.17
C ASP A 80 -0.62 -12.50 22.16
N SER A 81 -0.86 -13.77 22.45
CA SER A 81 0.05 -14.89 22.18
C SER A 81 0.46 -15.02 20.71
N TYR A 82 -0.39 -14.59 19.77
CA TYR A 82 -0.11 -14.53 18.34
C TYR A 82 -0.21 -13.08 17.87
N PRO A 83 0.79 -12.25 18.17
CA PRO A 83 0.65 -10.81 18.08
C PRO A 83 0.48 -10.30 16.65
N PHE A 84 0.78 -11.11 15.62
CA PHE A 84 0.52 -10.72 14.24
C PHE A 84 -0.78 -11.34 13.76
N HIS A 85 -1.73 -10.52 13.36
CA HIS A 85 -2.90 -10.97 12.61
C HIS A 85 -2.78 -10.50 11.17
N ILE A 86 -3.09 -11.38 10.23
CA ILE A 86 -3.08 -11.03 8.81
C ILE A 86 -4.45 -11.30 8.20
N ASN A 87 -4.80 -10.46 7.24
CA ASN A 87 -5.90 -10.71 6.33
C ASN A 87 -5.37 -10.60 4.90
N VAL A 88 -5.56 -11.67 4.12
CA VAL A 88 -5.07 -11.76 2.75
C VAL A 88 -6.25 -12.04 1.83
N THR A 89 -6.48 -11.14 0.88
CA THR A 89 -7.46 -11.33 -0.18
C THR A 89 -6.73 -11.82 -1.43
N PHE A 90 -7.20 -12.93 -2.00
CA PHE A 90 -6.75 -13.47 -3.29
C PHE A 90 -7.84 -13.21 -4.32
N ARG A 91 -7.46 -12.67 -5.49
CA ARG A 91 -8.38 -12.43 -6.59
C ARG A 91 -8.35 -13.59 -7.58
N LEU A 92 -9.49 -14.25 -7.77
CA LEU A 92 -9.69 -15.30 -8.76
C LEU A 92 -10.45 -14.73 -9.96
N ILE A 93 -9.87 -14.87 -11.14
CA ILE A 93 -10.50 -14.49 -12.41
C ILE A 93 -11.05 -15.77 -13.04
N ILE A 94 -12.38 -15.89 -13.07
CA ILE A 94 -13.07 -17.01 -13.71
C ILE A 94 -13.55 -16.53 -15.07
N ASN A 95 -12.91 -17.02 -16.13
CA ASN A 95 -13.36 -16.75 -17.50
C ASN A 95 -14.65 -17.51 -17.77
N LEU A 96 -15.72 -16.78 -18.05
CA LEU A 96 -16.99 -17.35 -18.47
C LEU A 96 -16.98 -17.52 -19.99
N ASN A 97 -17.50 -18.65 -20.48
CA ASN A 97 -17.57 -18.97 -21.91
C ASN A 97 -18.31 -17.91 -22.75
N SER A 98 -19.10 -17.04 -22.11
CA SER A 98 -19.88 -15.96 -22.75
C SER A 98 -19.12 -14.63 -22.89
N GLY A 99 -17.79 -14.62 -22.79
CA GLY A 99 -16.97 -13.43 -23.03
C GLY A 99 -16.91 -12.44 -21.85
N GLY A 100 -17.39 -12.84 -20.68
CA GLY A 100 -17.22 -12.10 -19.43
C GLY A 100 -16.20 -12.77 -18.52
N ALA A 101 -15.57 -11.99 -17.64
CA ALA A 101 -14.78 -12.51 -16.53
C ALA A 101 -15.53 -12.24 -15.22
N LEU A 102 -15.77 -13.28 -14.43
CA LEU A 102 -16.23 -13.14 -13.06
C LEU A 102 -15.01 -12.96 -12.17
N ILE A 103 -14.99 -11.87 -11.40
CA ILE A 103 -13.99 -11.66 -10.36
C ILE A 103 -14.58 -12.17 -9.06
N SER A 104 -13.90 -13.13 -8.44
CA SER A 104 -14.27 -13.65 -7.12
C SER A 104 -13.09 -13.48 -6.18
N ASP A 105 -13.36 -12.90 -5.01
CA ASP A 105 -12.35 -12.72 -3.98
C ASP A 105 -12.46 -13.82 -2.92
N TYR A 106 -11.31 -14.36 -2.54
CA TYR A 106 -11.18 -15.32 -1.46
C TYR A 106 -10.32 -14.73 -0.36
N LYS A 107 -10.89 -14.59 0.84
CA LYS A 107 -10.20 -14.06 2.02
C LYS A 107 -9.64 -15.19 2.87
N ARG A 108 -8.41 -15.01 3.35
CA ARG A 108 -7.76 -15.90 4.31
C ARG A 108 -7.22 -15.06 5.46
N GLN A 109 -7.57 -15.47 6.67
CA GLN A 109 -7.00 -14.92 7.89
C GLN A 109 -5.95 -15.86 8.46
N GLY A 110 -5.01 -15.32 9.22
CA GLY A 110 -4.02 -16.08 9.96
C GLY A 110 -3.46 -15.27 11.12
N SER A 111 -2.95 -15.97 12.13
CA SER A 111 -2.21 -15.37 13.23
C SER A 111 -0.84 -16.04 13.37
N PHE A 112 0.18 -15.28 13.75
CA PHE A 112 1.55 -15.79 13.91
C PHE A 112 2.15 -15.36 15.23
N GLU A 113 2.97 -16.23 15.82
CA GLU A 113 3.59 -16.00 17.13
C GLU A 113 4.76 -15.00 17.02
N ASN A 114 5.45 -14.98 15.88
CA ASN A 114 6.68 -14.22 15.72
C ASN A 114 6.92 -13.79 14.27
N SER A 115 7.86 -12.85 14.09
CA SER A 115 8.23 -12.28 12.79
C SER A 115 8.76 -13.31 11.79
N ARG A 116 9.38 -14.40 12.26
CA ARG A 116 9.89 -15.48 11.39
C ARG A 116 8.74 -16.26 10.76
N GLU A 117 7.72 -16.60 11.54
CA GLU A 117 6.53 -17.26 11.04
C GLU A 117 5.77 -16.40 10.03
N LEU A 118 5.57 -15.12 10.35
CA LEU A 118 4.98 -14.17 9.41
C LEU A 118 5.79 -14.09 8.10
N SER A 119 7.12 -13.92 8.20
CA SER A 119 8.01 -13.89 7.03
C SER A 119 7.91 -15.17 6.20
N SER A 120 7.89 -16.33 6.86
CA SER A 120 7.74 -17.62 6.21
C SER A 120 6.44 -17.68 5.42
N PHE A 121 5.33 -17.24 6.02
CA PHE A 121 4.05 -17.15 5.34
C PHE A 121 4.08 -16.21 4.13
N LEU A 122 4.59 -14.98 4.30
CA LEU A 122 4.66 -13.98 3.22
C LEU A 122 5.50 -14.48 2.03
N ASN A 123 6.56 -15.26 2.30
CA ASN A 123 7.36 -15.89 1.25
C ASN A 123 6.59 -16.96 0.45
N THR A 124 5.48 -17.49 0.99
CA THR A 124 4.61 -18.45 0.29
C THR A 124 3.55 -17.84 -0.62
N VAL A 125 3.53 -16.51 -0.77
CA VAL A 125 2.57 -15.82 -1.64
C VAL A 125 3.28 -14.88 -2.62
N ASP A 126 2.63 -14.55 -3.73
CA ASP A 126 3.16 -13.61 -4.72
C ASP A 126 2.71 -12.19 -4.37
N LEU A 127 3.67 -11.38 -3.92
CA LEU A 127 3.51 -10.01 -3.47
C LEU A 127 3.98 -8.98 -4.52
N ARG A 128 4.31 -9.40 -5.75
CA ARG A 128 4.86 -8.50 -6.78
C ARG A 128 3.89 -7.42 -7.25
N ASN A 129 2.58 -7.68 -7.13
CA ASN A 129 1.53 -6.76 -7.53
C ASN A 129 0.41 -6.82 -6.51
N ILE A 130 0.36 -5.86 -5.60
CA ILE A 130 -0.67 -5.76 -4.56
C ILE A 130 -1.61 -4.61 -4.90
N GLY A 131 -2.91 -4.86 -4.79
CA GLY A 131 -3.94 -3.84 -4.89
C GLY A 131 -3.89 -2.91 -3.67
N ASN A 132 -4.12 -3.46 -2.47
CA ASN A 132 -4.16 -2.71 -1.22
C ASN A 132 -3.20 -3.32 -0.19
N LEU A 133 -2.38 -2.47 0.47
CA LEU A 133 -1.50 -2.86 1.56
C LEU A 133 -1.75 -1.98 2.79
N ASP A 134 -2.32 -2.57 3.83
CA ASP A 134 -2.65 -1.86 5.06
C ASP A 134 -1.75 -2.33 6.18
N LEU A 135 -1.00 -1.38 6.76
CA LEU A 135 0.03 -1.65 7.75
C LEU A 135 -0.36 -1.02 9.09
N PRO A 136 -0.12 -1.75 10.20
CA PRO A 136 -0.60 -1.33 11.49
C PRO A 136 0.33 -0.28 12.09
N PHE A 137 -0.12 0.25 13.22
CA PHE A 137 0.76 0.87 14.18
C PHE A 137 1.43 -0.21 15.03
N ALA A 138 2.75 -0.27 15.06
CA ALA A 138 3.44 -1.25 15.88
C ALA A 138 4.74 -0.67 16.49
N ASP A 139 4.59 -0.03 17.65
CA ASP A 139 5.68 0.71 18.30
C ASP A 139 6.89 -0.17 18.68
N ASN A 140 6.72 -1.47 18.83
CA ASN A 140 7.80 -2.35 19.33
C ASN A 140 8.35 -3.29 18.27
N ILE A 141 7.98 -3.09 17.00
CA ILE A 141 8.39 -4.01 15.94
C ILE A 141 8.71 -3.32 14.62
N ASP A 142 9.86 -3.71 14.07
CA ASP A 142 10.28 -3.30 12.74
C ASP A 142 9.49 -4.06 11.65
N ILE A 143 8.22 -3.72 11.48
CA ILE A 143 7.34 -4.33 10.46
C ILE A 143 7.92 -4.11 9.06
N PHE A 144 8.52 -2.94 8.79
CA PHE A 144 9.15 -2.67 7.49
C PHE A 144 10.38 -3.55 7.27
N GLY A 145 11.15 -3.88 8.31
CA GLY A 145 12.22 -4.88 8.23
C GLY A 145 11.71 -6.27 7.81
N ILE A 146 10.58 -6.71 8.35
CA ILE A 146 9.91 -7.98 7.98
C ILE A 146 9.46 -7.94 6.52
N LEU A 147 8.76 -6.86 6.13
CA LEU A 147 8.28 -6.68 4.76
C LEU A 147 9.43 -6.57 3.77
N ASN A 148 10.50 -5.88 4.14
CA ASN A 148 11.71 -5.77 3.33
C ASN A 148 12.34 -7.15 3.06
N GLY A 149 12.27 -8.10 3.99
CA GLY A 149 12.72 -9.47 3.73
C GLY A 149 11.84 -10.27 2.75
N SER A 150 10.57 -9.89 2.62
CA SER A 150 9.56 -10.67 1.89
C SER A 150 9.22 -10.08 0.50
N PHE A 151 9.31 -8.75 0.36
CA PHE A 151 9.02 -8.02 -0.86
C PHE A 151 10.24 -7.99 -1.79
N GLN A 152 9.96 -8.08 -3.09
CA GLN A 152 10.97 -8.11 -4.15
C GLN A 152 11.17 -6.70 -4.73
N GLU A 153 12.37 -6.44 -5.25
CA GLU A 153 12.63 -5.25 -6.07
C GLU A 153 11.66 -5.19 -7.27
N GLY A 154 11.15 -4.00 -7.55
CA GLY A 154 10.15 -3.79 -8.60
C GLY A 154 8.74 -4.24 -8.22
N THR A 155 8.39 -4.21 -6.93
CA THR A 155 7.02 -4.49 -6.49
C THR A 155 6.10 -3.30 -6.82
N ASN A 156 4.91 -3.59 -7.35
CA ASN A 156 3.89 -2.59 -7.61
C ASN A 156 2.81 -2.65 -6.52
N ILE A 157 2.44 -1.49 -5.98
CA ILE A 157 1.36 -1.37 -5.01
C ILE A 157 0.33 -0.37 -5.55
N GLY A 158 -0.95 -0.74 -5.52
CA GLY A 158 -2.05 0.16 -5.85
C GLY A 158 -2.15 1.23 -4.76
N HIS A 159 -2.68 0.86 -3.62
CA HIS A 159 -2.83 1.70 -2.44
C HIS A 159 -2.02 1.12 -1.27
N MET A 160 -1.32 1.97 -0.53
CA MET A 160 -0.71 1.61 0.75
C MET A 160 -1.19 2.57 1.83
N SER A 161 -1.70 2.01 2.92
CA SER A 161 -2.10 2.75 4.11
C SER A 161 -1.20 2.38 5.28
N ILE A 162 -0.62 3.37 5.94
CA ILE A 162 0.18 3.20 7.16
C ILE A 162 -0.51 3.96 8.27
N LEU A 163 -1.00 3.24 9.28
CA LEU A 163 -1.72 3.86 10.38
C LEU A 163 -0.84 4.85 11.15
N LYS A 164 0.39 4.46 11.47
CA LYS A 164 1.35 5.34 12.15
C LYS A 164 2.78 5.00 11.76
N LEU A 165 3.55 6.02 11.41
CA LEU A 165 4.97 5.93 11.09
C LEU A 165 5.76 6.77 12.10
N ALA A 166 6.55 6.10 12.94
CA ALA A 166 7.40 6.76 13.91
C ALA A 166 8.83 6.93 13.38
N GLU A 167 9.54 7.94 13.89
CA GLU A 167 10.92 8.27 13.50
C GLU A 167 11.90 7.08 13.56
N LYS A 168 11.77 6.22 14.57
CA LYS A 168 12.62 5.01 14.72
C LYS A 168 12.52 4.04 13.52
N ASP A 169 11.40 4.09 12.79
CA ASP A 169 11.09 3.18 11.67
C ASP A 169 11.43 3.80 10.31
N PHE A 170 11.87 5.06 10.24
CA PHE A 170 12.11 5.75 8.98
C PHE A 170 13.15 5.05 8.11
N THR A 171 14.22 4.53 8.70
CA THR A 171 15.28 3.84 7.93
C THR A 171 14.76 2.55 7.29
N SER A 172 14.05 1.70 8.05
CA SER A 172 13.51 0.45 7.52
C SER A 172 12.37 0.70 6.54
N PHE A 173 11.53 1.71 6.80
CA PHE A 173 10.51 2.20 5.87
C PHE A 173 11.12 2.66 4.54
N LEU A 174 12.16 3.50 4.56
CA LEU A 174 12.83 3.97 3.34
C LEU A 174 13.43 2.82 2.53
N ASN A 175 14.06 1.85 3.22
CA ASN A 175 14.57 0.64 2.56
C ASN A 175 13.45 -0.17 1.90
N PHE A 176 12.30 -0.30 2.56
CA PHE A 176 11.14 -1.00 2.01
C PHE A 176 10.53 -0.27 0.80
N ILE A 177 10.27 1.04 0.90
CA ILE A 177 9.72 1.84 -0.20
C ILE A 177 10.68 1.88 -1.40
N GLY A 178 11.98 1.84 -1.15
CA GLY A 178 13.01 1.76 -2.19
C GLY A 178 12.86 0.57 -3.14
N LYS A 179 12.18 -0.51 -2.70
CA LYS A 179 11.90 -1.69 -3.52
C LYS A 179 10.73 -1.54 -4.47
N LEU A 180 9.92 -0.52 -4.28
CA LEU A 180 8.70 -0.34 -5.04
C LEU A 180 9.05 0.26 -6.40
N SER A 181 8.52 -0.32 -7.48
CA SER A 181 8.58 0.29 -8.81
C SER A 181 7.49 1.35 -8.99
N SER A 182 6.32 1.14 -8.39
CA SER A 182 5.20 2.08 -8.49
C SER A 182 4.30 2.01 -7.26
N ILE A 183 3.80 3.17 -6.85
CA ILE A 183 2.69 3.31 -5.92
C ILE A 183 1.65 4.29 -6.51
N LYS A 184 0.36 3.97 -6.48
CA LYS A 184 -0.69 4.88 -6.97
C LYS A 184 -1.32 5.71 -5.85
N GLY A 185 -1.54 5.11 -4.69
CA GLY A 185 -2.06 5.77 -3.51
C GLY A 185 -1.16 5.48 -2.32
N PHE A 186 -0.77 6.51 -1.58
CA PHE A 186 0.05 6.37 -0.39
C PHE A 186 -0.55 7.21 0.73
N ASN A 187 -0.83 6.60 1.87
CA ASN A 187 -1.41 7.26 3.02
C ASN A 187 -0.61 6.96 4.29
N ILE A 188 -0.28 7.99 5.06
CA ILE A 188 0.24 7.90 6.42
C ILE A 188 -0.71 8.66 7.34
N ALA A 189 -1.49 7.94 8.15
CA ALA A 189 -2.49 8.56 9.01
C ALA A 189 -1.88 9.25 10.25
N HIS A 190 -0.69 8.83 10.70
CA HIS A 190 0.03 9.48 11.80
C HIS A 190 1.55 9.45 11.59
N LEU A 191 2.11 10.51 11.03
CA LEU A 191 3.55 10.72 10.93
C LEU A 191 4.05 11.39 12.21
N CYS A 192 4.74 10.62 13.04
CA CYS A 192 5.25 11.06 14.33
C CYS A 192 6.79 11.11 14.32
N SER A 193 7.37 12.29 14.50
CA SER A 193 8.80 12.47 14.74
C SER A 193 9.04 13.50 15.84
N SER A 194 10.07 13.21 16.63
CA SER A 194 10.56 14.02 17.73
C SER A 194 11.66 14.99 17.30
N SER A 195 12.38 14.68 16.21
CA SER A 195 13.37 15.57 15.64
C SER A 195 12.74 16.58 14.69
N THR A 196 13.37 17.75 14.61
CA THR A 196 12.98 18.83 13.69
C THR A 196 13.64 18.69 12.32
N GLU A 197 14.40 17.62 12.06
CA GLU A 197 15.16 17.48 10.81
C GLU A 197 14.33 16.76 9.73
N ALA A 198 13.55 17.55 8.99
CA ALA A 198 12.76 17.11 7.83
C ALA A 198 13.56 16.49 6.66
N LYS A 199 14.90 16.44 6.74
CA LYS A 199 15.78 16.10 5.61
C LYS A 199 15.58 14.67 5.12
N ASP A 200 15.35 13.73 6.03
CA ASP A 200 15.26 12.32 5.67
C ASP A 200 13.94 12.02 4.95
N PHE A 201 12.85 12.71 5.29
CA PHE A 201 11.55 12.49 4.64
C PHE A 201 11.49 13.10 3.23
N LEU A 202 12.17 14.23 2.98
CA LEU A 202 12.28 14.83 1.65
C LEU A 202 12.92 13.86 0.62
N SER A 203 13.73 12.91 1.09
CA SER A 203 14.33 11.90 0.21
C SER A 203 13.29 11.01 -0.49
N LEU A 204 12.08 10.86 0.08
CA LEU A 204 10.97 10.14 -0.54
C LEU A 204 10.58 10.70 -1.90
N LEU A 205 10.65 12.02 -2.08
CA LEU A 205 10.35 12.69 -3.36
C LEU A 205 11.39 12.41 -4.46
N SER A 206 12.48 11.73 -4.11
CA SER A 206 13.49 11.29 -5.06
C SER A 206 13.31 9.82 -5.45
N LEU A 207 12.38 9.10 -4.82
CA LEU A 207 12.12 7.70 -5.13
C LEU A 207 11.32 7.58 -6.44
N PRO A 208 11.74 6.72 -7.39
CA PRO A 208 11.05 6.54 -8.66
C PRO A 208 9.56 6.16 -8.51
N SER A 209 9.22 5.41 -7.47
CA SER A 209 7.84 4.96 -7.20
C SER A 209 6.85 6.11 -6.99
N PHE A 210 7.31 7.28 -6.53
CA PHE A 210 6.49 8.48 -6.35
C PHE A 210 6.25 9.26 -7.65
N GLY A 211 6.88 8.88 -8.77
CA GLY A 211 6.60 9.49 -10.08
C GLY A 211 5.21 9.14 -10.62
N SER A 212 4.60 8.06 -10.13
CA SER A 212 3.28 7.56 -10.56
C SER A 212 2.17 7.77 -9.53
N ILE A 213 2.44 8.46 -8.42
CA ILE A 213 1.44 8.59 -7.35
C ILE A 213 0.28 9.49 -7.82
N GLU A 214 -0.94 9.03 -7.62
CA GLU A 214 -2.18 9.73 -7.93
C GLU A 214 -2.80 10.35 -6.65
N PHE A 215 -2.60 9.68 -5.50
CA PHE A 215 -3.15 10.08 -4.21
C PHE A 215 -2.06 10.03 -3.14
N LEU A 216 -1.81 11.15 -2.45
CA LEU A 216 -0.92 11.18 -1.28
C LEU A 216 -1.66 11.73 -0.07
N GLY A 217 -1.66 10.98 1.03
CA GLY A 217 -2.13 11.42 2.34
C GLY A 217 -1.04 11.37 3.38
N VAL A 218 -0.82 12.46 4.11
CA VAL A 218 0.09 12.50 5.27
C VAL A 218 -0.50 13.40 6.33
N VAL A 219 -0.70 12.85 7.54
CA VAL A 219 -1.15 13.62 8.70
C VAL A 219 -0.05 13.58 9.76
N GLU A 220 0.46 14.75 10.14
CA GLU A 220 1.45 14.90 11.19
C GLU A 220 0.83 14.74 12.58
N CYS A 221 1.59 14.13 13.48
CA CYS A 221 1.31 14.20 14.91
C CYS A 221 1.50 15.65 15.41
N PRO A 222 0.81 16.10 16.48
CA PRO A 222 0.80 17.51 16.90
C PRO A 222 2.17 18.16 17.14
N GLU A 223 3.17 17.38 17.53
CA GLU A 223 4.54 17.87 17.83
C GLU A 223 5.49 17.77 16.62
N THR A 224 5.06 17.12 15.54
CA THR A 224 5.87 16.84 14.37
C THR A 224 5.86 18.01 13.38
N LYS A 225 7.03 18.28 12.79
CA LYS A 225 7.25 19.37 11.82
C LYS A 225 8.14 18.91 10.67
N ILE A 226 7.77 17.80 10.04
CA ILE A 226 8.50 17.19 8.93
C ILE A 226 8.01 17.75 7.59
N LEU A 227 6.70 17.96 7.45
CA LEU A 227 6.13 18.48 6.22
C LEU A 227 6.53 19.95 6.06
N SER A 228 6.79 20.32 4.81
CA SER A 228 7.11 21.68 4.39
C SER A 228 6.35 22.02 3.12
N ALA A 229 6.08 23.30 2.86
CA ALA A 229 5.50 23.71 1.59
C ALA A 229 6.39 23.30 0.40
N ASP A 230 7.72 23.38 0.56
CA ASP A 230 8.70 22.88 -0.40
C ASP A 230 8.49 21.42 -0.81
N PHE A 231 8.11 20.55 0.15
CA PHE A 231 7.79 19.15 -0.15
C PHE A 231 6.60 19.06 -1.11
N VAL A 232 5.53 19.81 -0.81
CA VAL A 232 4.29 19.82 -1.61
C VAL A 232 4.54 20.38 -3.00
N THR A 233 5.25 21.51 -3.10
CA THR A 233 5.60 22.15 -4.36
C THR A 233 6.41 21.20 -5.24
N LYS A 234 7.50 20.60 -4.72
CA LYS A 234 8.33 19.65 -5.47
C LYS A 234 7.57 18.40 -5.89
N LEU A 235 6.63 17.94 -5.08
CA LEU A 235 5.78 16.80 -5.43
C LEU A 235 4.87 17.13 -6.61
N LEU A 236 4.18 18.28 -6.57
CA LEU A 236 3.29 18.74 -7.65
C LEU A 236 4.05 19.03 -8.95
N GLU A 237 5.25 19.61 -8.86
CA GLU A 237 6.09 19.90 -10.03
C GLU A 237 6.59 18.65 -10.74
N LYS A 238 6.91 17.58 -9.97
CA LYS A 238 7.48 16.35 -10.52
C LYS A 238 6.44 15.35 -11.01
N ASN A 239 5.20 15.43 -10.53
CA ASN A 239 4.20 14.40 -10.75
C ASN A 239 2.97 14.93 -11.49
N SER A 240 2.89 14.60 -12.78
CA SER A 240 1.76 14.94 -13.67
C SER A 240 0.53 14.05 -13.50
N SER A 241 0.63 12.97 -12.73
CA SER A 241 -0.47 12.02 -12.45
C SER A 241 -1.21 12.32 -11.15
N MET A 242 -0.73 13.31 -10.38
CA MET A 242 -1.31 13.67 -9.09
C MET A 242 -2.77 14.14 -9.25
N LYS A 243 -3.66 13.60 -8.44
CA LYS A 243 -5.09 13.94 -8.41
C LYS A 243 -5.49 14.57 -7.08
N SER A 244 -5.01 13.99 -5.98
CA SER A 244 -5.37 14.45 -4.64
C SER A 244 -4.19 14.42 -3.68
N LEU A 245 -4.10 15.46 -2.87
CA LEU A 245 -3.18 15.58 -1.74
C LEU A 245 -3.98 15.79 -0.47
N ASN A 246 -3.70 15.04 0.57
CA ASN A 246 -4.39 15.12 1.85
C ASN A 246 -3.35 15.39 2.94
N PHE A 247 -3.31 16.61 3.49
CA PHE A 247 -2.35 16.99 4.52
C PHE A 247 -3.04 17.36 5.82
N GLY A 248 -2.66 16.69 6.91
CA GLY A 248 -3.08 17.07 8.25
C GLY A 248 -1.92 17.60 9.07
N SER A 249 -2.10 18.74 9.75
CA SER A 249 -1.10 19.29 10.68
C SER A 249 -1.73 20.23 11.69
N MET A 250 -1.10 20.39 12.86
CA MET A 250 -1.40 21.46 13.81
C MET A 250 -0.61 22.75 13.50
N ASN A 251 0.33 22.70 12.55
CA ASN A 251 1.16 23.82 12.19
C ASN A 251 0.45 24.75 11.19
N ILE A 252 -0.12 25.85 11.72
CA ILE A 252 -0.82 26.86 10.93
C ILE A 252 0.07 27.46 9.84
N GLU A 253 1.34 27.76 10.14
CA GLU A 253 2.28 28.35 9.19
C GLU A 253 2.53 27.41 8.00
N LEU A 254 2.60 26.10 8.26
CA LEU A 254 2.71 25.08 7.21
C LEU A 254 1.45 25.07 6.33
N LEU A 255 0.26 25.01 6.93
CA LEU A 255 -1.00 24.94 6.18
C LEU A 255 -1.23 26.22 5.35
N GLU A 256 -0.92 27.39 5.90
CA GLU A 256 -0.92 28.67 5.16
C GLU A 256 0.07 28.64 3.99
N SER A 257 1.28 28.12 4.21
CA SER A 257 2.28 28.02 3.16
C SER A 257 1.86 27.06 2.05
N ILE A 258 1.30 25.88 2.39
CA ILE A 258 0.74 24.93 1.41
C ILE A 258 -0.38 25.59 0.61
N PHE A 259 -1.28 26.33 1.28
CA PHE A 259 -2.36 27.07 0.64
C PHE A 259 -1.82 28.04 -0.43
N LYS A 260 -0.85 28.88 -0.07
CA LYS A 260 -0.25 29.85 -1.00
C LYS A 260 0.48 29.17 -2.16
N GLU A 261 1.29 28.17 -1.87
CA GLU A 261 2.15 27.51 -2.88
C GLU A 261 1.34 26.70 -3.88
N HIS A 262 0.28 26.00 -3.45
CA HIS A 262 -0.57 25.22 -4.35
C HIS A 262 -1.18 26.09 -5.48
N PHE A 263 -1.59 27.31 -5.17
CA PHE A 263 -2.13 28.22 -6.17
C PHE A 263 -1.06 28.89 -7.05
N LYS A 264 0.22 28.88 -6.65
CA LYS A 264 1.34 29.46 -7.41
C LYS A 264 2.06 28.46 -8.31
N VAL A 265 2.14 27.19 -7.91
CA VAL A 265 2.87 26.14 -8.65
C VAL A 265 2.37 26.01 -10.09
N GLU A 266 3.27 25.93 -11.06
CA GLU A 266 2.92 25.52 -12.42
C GLU A 266 2.91 23.99 -12.51
N GLN A 267 1.78 23.41 -12.92
CA GLN A 267 1.66 21.96 -12.98
C GLN A 267 2.18 21.42 -14.31
N PRO A 268 2.90 20.29 -14.29
CA PRO A 268 3.32 19.61 -15.51
C PRO A 268 2.10 19.12 -16.30
N CYS A 269 2.07 19.39 -17.60
CA CYS A 269 1.03 18.90 -18.50
C CYS A 269 1.41 17.53 -19.02
N ASN A 270 0.52 16.54 -18.88
CA ASN A 270 0.67 15.27 -19.60
C ASN A 270 0.16 15.45 -21.04
N MET A 271 1.08 15.48 -22.02
CA MET A 271 0.73 15.78 -23.42
C MET A 271 0.09 14.60 -24.17
N GLU A 272 0.22 13.37 -23.67
CA GLU A 272 -0.18 12.16 -24.42
C GLU A 272 -1.67 11.85 -24.35
N ASN A 273 -2.36 12.35 -23.33
CA ASN A 273 -3.81 12.27 -23.20
C ASN A 273 -4.35 13.70 -23.23
N GLU A 274 -5.53 13.96 -23.80
CA GLU A 274 -6.14 15.29 -23.85
C GLU A 274 -6.45 15.84 -22.43
N CYS A 275 -5.44 16.20 -21.64
CA CYS A 275 -5.56 16.71 -20.27
C CYS A 275 -6.75 16.13 -19.48
N ASP A 276 -6.84 14.79 -19.39
CA ASP A 276 -7.94 14.10 -18.68
C ASP A 276 -8.00 14.46 -17.19
N TYR A 277 -6.96 15.10 -16.66
CA TYR A 277 -6.88 15.60 -15.29
C TYR A 277 -6.82 17.11 -15.30
N ASN A 278 -7.98 17.73 -15.42
CA ASN A 278 -8.13 19.18 -15.31
C ASN A 278 -8.30 19.64 -13.85
N GLN A 279 -8.18 18.75 -12.86
CA GLN A 279 -8.42 19.07 -11.47
C GLN A 279 -7.37 18.44 -10.56
N ILE A 280 -6.79 19.28 -9.69
CA ILE A 280 -6.00 18.82 -8.54
C ILE A 280 -6.65 19.35 -7.28
N THR A 281 -6.85 18.46 -6.30
CA THR A 281 -7.47 18.80 -5.02
C THR A 281 -6.48 18.61 -3.88
N VAL A 282 -6.34 19.64 -3.05
CA VAL A 282 -5.60 19.58 -1.79
C VAL A 282 -6.59 19.64 -0.64
N ASN A 283 -6.71 18.57 0.12
CA ASN A 283 -7.47 18.51 1.35
C ASN A 283 -6.54 18.82 2.51
N LEU A 284 -6.85 19.87 3.26
CA LEU A 284 -6.14 20.28 4.46
C LEU A 284 -6.99 19.90 5.67
N PHE A 285 -6.36 19.25 6.65
CA PHE A 285 -7.00 18.87 7.91
C PHE A 285 -6.30 19.60 9.06
N TYR A 286 -7.08 20.39 9.79
CA TYR A 286 -6.57 21.17 10.91
C TYR A 286 -7.24 20.71 12.20
N GLY A 287 -6.45 20.41 13.23
CA GLY A 287 -6.98 19.95 14.52
C GLY A 287 -7.34 21.06 15.50
N GLY A 288 -7.27 22.34 15.09
CA GLY A 288 -7.59 23.51 15.91
C GLY A 288 -8.89 24.21 15.49
N ASP A 289 -8.98 25.51 15.77
CA ASP A 289 -10.11 26.36 15.36
C ASP A 289 -10.06 26.66 13.86
N ILE A 290 -10.98 26.06 13.12
CA ILE A 290 -11.00 26.14 11.66
C ILE A 290 -11.48 27.48 11.15
N GLU A 291 -12.36 28.18 11.87
CA GLU A 291 -12.73 29.54 11.45
C GLU A 291 -11.51 30.47 11.52
N TYR A 292 -10.66 30.29 12.54
CA TYR A 292 -9.41 31.03 12.62
C TYR A 292 -8.47 30.76 11.43
N LEU A 293 -8.31 29.49 11.02
CA LEU A 293 -7.50 29.16 9.84
C LEU A 293 -8.15 29.62 8.52
N CYS A 294 -9.48 29.54 8.41
CA CYS A 294 -10.24 30.09 7.29
C CYS A 294 -10.01 31.60 7.15
N ASP A 295 -10.03 32.36 8.24
CA ASP A 295 -9.77 33.80 8.22
C ASP A 295 -8.35 34.12 7.77
N ILE A 296 -7.36 33.31 8.14
CA ILE A 296 -6.00 33.41 7.60
C ILE A 296 -6.01 33.19 6.08
N PHE A 297 -6.68 32.15 5.58
CA PHE A 297 -6.76 31.88 4.14
C PHE A 297 -7.48 32.99 3.38
N ARG A 298 -8.58 33.53 3.92
CA ARG A 298 -9.29 34.69 3.35
C ARG A 298 -8.40 35.91 3.23
N ASN A 299 -7.56 36.17 4.23
CA ASN A 299 -6.59 37.27 4.16
C ASN A 299 -5.55 37.06 3.06
N CYS A 300 -5.16 35.80 2.80
CA CYS A 300 -4.23 35.44 1.72
C CYS A 300 -4.81 35.62 0.31
N LEU A 301 -6.14 35.64 0.15
CA LEU A 301 -6.78 35.80 -1.17
C LEU A 301 -6.37 37.10 -1.87
N ASN A 302 -6.08 38.18 -1.12
CA ASN A 302 -5.62 39.43 -1.71
C ASN A 302 -4.23 39.34 -2.37
N GLU A 303 -3.44 38.32 -2.00
CA GLU A 303 -2.10 38.05 -2.56
C GLU A 303 -2.16 37.09 -3.75
N LEU A 304 -3.30 36.43 -3.99
CA LEU A 304 -3.45 35.38 -4.98
C LEU A 304 -4.39 35.83 -6.11
N GLU A 305 -3.93 35.69 -7.35
CA GLU A 305 -4.73 36.08 -8.51
C GLU A 305 -5.75 34.99 -8.84
N ASN A 306 -7.02 35.37 -9.08
CA ASN A 306 -8.08 34.47 -9.55
C ASN A 306 -8.43 33.30 -8.61
N VAL A 307 -8.19 33.46 -7.30
CA VAL A 307 -8.62 32.51 -6.27
C VAL A 307 -9.87 33.05 -5.59
N GLU A 308 -10.92 32.23 -5.51
CA GLU A 308 -12.19 32.59 -4.88
C GLU A 308 -12.59 31.54 -3.84
N GLU A 309 -13.21 31.99 -2.74
CA GLU A 309 -13.89 31.10 -1.80
C GLU A 309 -15.20 30.62 -2.44
N ALA A 310 -15.33 29.31 -2.64
CA ALA A 310 -16.53 28.74 -3.21
C ALA A 310 -17.65 28.74 -2.15
N ILE A 311 -18.67 29.57 -2.36
CA ILE A 311 -19.86 29.58 -1.51
C ILE A 311 -20.65 28.32 -1.81
N ASN A 312 -20.38 27.25 -1.07
CA ASN A 312 -21.08 25.99 -1.26
C ASN A 312 -22.51 26.12 -0.74
N SER A 313 -23.45 26.37 -1.65
CA SER A 313 -24.89 26.52 -1.34
C SER A 313 -25.54 25.26 -0.77
N GLN A 314 -24.87 24.11 -0.89
CA GLN A 314 -25.31 22.86 -0.31
C GLN A 314 -24.57 22.65 1.00
N ASN A 315 -25.30 22.77 2.11
CA ASN A 315 -24.94 22.63 3.54
C ASN A 315 -24.12 21.37 3.93
N LEU A 316 -23.03 21.04 3.23
CA LEU A 316 -22.04 20.09 3.73
C LEU A 316 -21.17 20.86 4.72
N ARG A 317 -21.63 20.92 5.98
CA ARG A 317 -21.05 21.65 7.12
C ARG A 317 -19.59 21.28 7.49
N ASN A 318 -18.91 20.53 6.64
CA ASN A 318 -17.71 19.80 7.02
C ASN A 318 -16.44 20.36 6.39
N TYR A 319 -16.52 21.28 5.43
CA TYR A 319 -15.34 21.94 4.87
C TYR A 319 -15.62 23.32 4.27
N VAL A 320 -14.57 24.12 4.13
CA VAL A 320 -14.54 25.35 3.32
C VAL A 320 -13.70 25.08 2.07
N GLU A 321 -14.15 25.56 0.91
CA GLU A 321 -13.51 25.31 -0.38
C GLU A 321 -13.01 26.60 -1.01
N PHE A 322 -11.78 26.57 -1.53
CA PHE A 322 -11.16 27.65 -2.30
C PHE A 322 -10.77 27.11 -3.66
N GLY A 323 -11.09 27.86 -4.72
CA GLY A 323 -10.90 27.41 -6.09
C GLY A 323 -10.22 28.47 -6.95
N SER A 324 -9.45 28.03 -7.94
CA SER A 324 -9.05 28.88 -9.08
C SER A 324 -9.12 28.09 -10.38
N ASN A 325 -9.37 28.81 -11.47
CA ASN A 325 -9.31 28.27 -12.82
C ASN A 325 -8.20 29.00 -13.58
N VAL A 326 -7.16 28.28 -13.97
CA VAL A 326 -6.03 28.83 -14.71
C VAL A 326 -5.94 28.21 -16.10
N ASP A 327 -5.66 29.02 -17.11
CA ASP A 327 -5.45 28.49 -18.45
C ASP A 327 -4.15 27.68 -18.51
N CYS A 328 -4.21 26.49 -19.11
CA CYS A 328 -3.04 25.65 -19.30
C CYS A 328 -2.11 26.29 -20.34
N LYS A 329 -0.95 26.75 -19.88
CA LYS A 329 0.07 27.40 -20.75
C LYS A 329 0.57 26.48 -21.88
N ASN A 330 0.44 25.16 -21.71
CA ASN A 330 0.91 24.16 -22.67
C ASN A 330 -0.13 23.79 -23.74
N CYS A 331 -1.41 24.16 -23.55
CA CYS A 331 -2.48 23.87 -24.50
C CYS A 331 -2.78 25.09 -25.37
N LEU A 332 -2.03 25.26 -26.47
CA LEU A 332 -2.16 26.45 -27.33
C LEU A 332 -3.44 26.50 -28.17
N GLU A 333 -4.03 25.35 -28.49
CA GLU A 333 -5.15 25.26 -29.45
C GLU A 333 -6.53 25.12 -28.80
N LYS A 334 -6.57 24.68 -27.53
CA LYS A 334 -7.79 24.53 -26.75
C LYS A 334 -7.58 25.34 -25.47
N ALA A 335 -8.50 26.25 -25.14
CA ALA A 335 -8.52 27.00 -23.89
C ALA A 335 -8.79 26.06 -22.71
N HIS A 336 -7.86 25.14 -22.46
CA HIS A 336 -7.93 24.15 -21.42
C HIS A 336 -7.73 24.86 -20.09
N LYS A 337 -8.67 24.66 -19.17
CA LYS A 337 -8.60 25.24 -17.83
C LYS A 337 -8.24 24.16 -16.82
N ILE A 338 -7.20 24.44 -16.04
CA ILE A 338 -6.81 23.67 -14.88
C ILE A 338 -7.54 24.26 -13.67
N MET A 339 -8.35 23.45 -13.02
CA MET A 339 -9.06 23.75 -11.79
C MET A 339 -8.20 23.32 -10.60
N ARG A 340 -7.86 24.27 -9.73
CA ARG A 340 -7.13 24.03 -8.49
C ARG A 340 -8.08 24.22 -7.34
N ILE A 341 -8.17 23.22 -6.47
CA ILE A 341 -9.11 23.24 -5.36
C ILE A 341 -8.36 22.95 -4.06
N ILE A 342 -8.60 23.78 -3.05
CA ILE A 342 -8.24 23.49 -1.67
C ILE A 342 -9.51 23.32 -0.85
N ARG A 343 -9.58 22.25 -0.07
CA ARG A 343 -10.66 22.01 0.90
C ARG A 343 -10.07 21.98 2.30
N LEU A 344 -10.57 22.82 3.19
CA LEU A 344 -10.21 22.82 4.61
C LEU A 344 -11.30 22.11 5.41
N TRP A 345 -10.97 20.95 6.00
CA TRP A 345 -11.92 20.04 6.64
C TRP A 345 -12.04 20.25 8.15
N ASN A 346 -13.28 20.16 8.67
CA ASN A 346 -13.65 20.38 10.08
C ASN A 346 -13.04 19.37 11.08
N HIS A 347 -12.75 18.16 10.60
CA HIS A 347 -12.38 17.05 11.47
C HIS A 347 -11.25 16.21 10.87
N LEU A 348 -10.32 15.79 11.73
CA LEU A 348 -9.28 14.79 11.42
C LEU A 348 -9.85 13.36 11.24
N TYR A 349 -11.16 13.17 11.39
CA TYR A 349 -11.79 11.85 11.60
C TYR A 349 -12.05 11.01 10.33
N TYR A 350 -11.68 11.47 9.13
CA TYR A 350 -12.03 10.79 7.88
C TYR A 350 -10.82 10.46 6.99
N PHE A 351 -9.87 9.72 7.55
CA PHE A 351 -9.05 8.81 6.73
C PHE A 351 -9.55 7.37 6.89
N ASP A 352 -10.86 7.19 7.05
CA ASP A 352 -11.48 5.86 6.97
C ASP A 352 -11.63 5.51 5.48
N GLU A 353 -11.16 4.32 5.10
CA GLU A 353 -10.80 3.85 3.74
C GLU A 353 -11.94 3.84 2.69
N SER A 354 -13.10 4.44 2.99
CA SER A 354 -14.33 4.31 2.22
C SER A 354 -14.61 5.42 1.18
N ASP A 355 -13.78 6.47 1.10
CA ASP A 355 -13.98 7.64 0.21
C ASP A 355 -13.08 7.63 -1.06
N HIS A 356 -12.62 6.46 -1.51
CA HIS A 356 -11.80 6.31 -2.73
C HIS A 356 -12.43 5.42 -3.81
#